data_AF-A0A1B1B096-F1
#
_entry.id   AF-A0A1B1B096-F1
#
_cell.length_a   1.000
_cell.length_b   1.000
_cell.length_c   1.000
_cell.angle_alpha   90.00
_cell.angle_beta   90.00
_cell.angle_gamma   90.00
#
_symmetry.space_group_name_H-M   'P 1'
#
loop_
_entity.id
_entity.type
_entity.pdbx_description
1 polymer ?
#
loop_
_entity_poly.entity_id
_entity_poly.type
_entity_poly.pdbx_seq_one_letter_code
_entity_poly.pdbx_strand_id
1 'polypeptide(L)'
;MDGIEDLLQMRTWLEGLFTKRRRRTSDETALESRAEISPEERAVLLVGILDDPAAREDEKDDAAMYLEDFSGPLVESGLIRTIRAEDFTSVLAQQCAESLGGIWARTGHVDPAFMAELRGPAKDEVFGILGIRAPHLLPPGAF
;
A
#
# COMPACT_ATOMS: atom_id res chain seq x y z
N MET A 1 -4.16 13.73 -16.01
CA MET A 1 -2.82 13.17 -15.78
C MET A 1 -3.03 11.68 -15.77
N ASP A 2 -2.43 11.00 -16.74
CA ASP A 2 -2.64 9.58 -16.97
C ASP A 2 -1.92 8.78 -15.89
N GLY A 3 -2.65 7.95 -15.15
CA GLY A 3 -2.09 7.10 -14.08
C GLY A 3 -0.98 6.15 -14.52
N ILE A 4 -0.72 6.01 -15.83
CA ILE A 4 0.41 5.24 -16.36
C ILE A 4 1.76 5.95 -16.12
N GLU A 5 1.78 7.28 -16.09
CA GLU A 5 3.01 8.05 -15.90
C GLU A 5 3.47 8.04 -14.44
N ASP A 6 2.53 8.01 -13.49
CA ASP A 6 2.81 7.86 -12.05
C ASP A 6 3.34 6.45 -11.72
N LEU A 7 2.84 5.39 -12.38
CA LEU A 7 3.39 4.02 -12.29
C LEU A 7 4.84 3.95 -12.77
N LEU A 8 5.17 4.67 -13.84
CA LEU A 8 6.52 4.74 -14.38
C LEU A 8 7.45 5.56 -13.49
N GLN A 9 6.97 6.66 -12.90
CA GLN A 9 7.74 7.46 -11.95
C GLN A 9 8.00 6.68 -10.65
N MET A 10 7.00 5.97 -10.12
CA MET A 10 7.16 5.08 -8.97
C MET A 10 8.19 3.99 -9.22
N ARG A 11 8.06 3.31 -10.35
CA ARG A 11 9.01 2.27 -10.74
C ARG A 11 10.42 2.85 -10.87
N THR A 12 10.55 4.03 -11.46
CA THR A 12 11.85 4.71 -11.61
C THR A 12 12.41 5.16 -10.27
N TRP A 13 11.58 5.62 -9.34
CA TRP A 13 11.95 5.98 -7.97
C TRP A 13 12.38 4.76 -7.16
N LEU A 14 11.62 3.66 -7.21
CA LEU A 14 11.99 2.35 -6.64
C LEU A 14 13.32 1.87 -7.23
N GLU A 15 13.48 1.87 -8.56
CA GLU A 15 14.74 1.51 -9.22
C GLU A 15 15.92 2.42 -8.80
N GLY A 16 15.66 3.71 -8.55
CA GLY A 16 16.60 4.70 -8.03
C GLY A 16 17.07 4.42 -6.59
N LEU A 17 16.16 3.93 -5.75
CA LEU A 17 16.45 3.45 -4.39
C LEU A 17 17.38 2.22 -4.42
N PHE A 18 17.17 1.27 -5.34
CA PHE A 18 18.04 0.10 -5.48
C PHE A 18 19.41 0.40 -6.09
N THR A 19 19.53 1.39 -6.96
CA THR A 19 20.80 1.75 -7.62
C THR A 19 21.73 2.57 -6.72
N LYS A 20 21.21 3.29 -5.72
CA LYS A 20 22.05 4.13 -4.83
C LYS A 20 22.91 3.38 -3.82
N ARG A 21 22.76 2.06 -3.66
CA ARG A 21 23.58 1.27 -2.71
C ARG A 21 24.79 0.54 -3.31
N ARG A 22 25.12 0.73 -4.59
CA ARG A 22 26.29 0.06 -5.21
C ARG A 22 27.25 1.04 -5.88
N ARG A 23 28.16 1.62 -5.09
CA ARG A 23 29.46 2.09 -5.58
C ARG A 23 30.57 1.21 -5.02
N ARG A 24 30.89 0.11 -5.72
CA ARG A 24 32.27 -0.21 -6.13
C ARG A 24 32.38 -1.50 -6.96
N THR A 25 33.25 -1.34 -7.98
CA THR A 25 34.07 -2.30 -8.74
C THR A 25 33.40 -3.31 -9.69
N SER A 26 33.43 -2.93 -10.97
CA SER A 26 34.00 -3.68 -12.10
C SER A 26 33.55 -5.12 -12.30
N ASP A 27 32.40 -5.31 -12.95
CA ASP A 27 32.25 -6.34 -13.97
C ASP A 27 31.03 -6.00 -14.86
N GLU A 28 31.30 -5.37 -16.00
CA GLU A 28 30.31 -4.73 -16.87
C GLU A 28 29.59 -5.70 -17.83
N THR A 29 29.78 -7.01 -17.70
CA THR A 29 29.25 -8.01 -18.64
C THR A 29 28.31 -9.05 -18.01
N ALA A 30 27.96 -8.91 -16.72
CA ALA A 30 26.97 -9.76 -16.04
C ALA A 30 25.63 -9.05 -15.73
N LEU A 31 25.46 -7.79 -16.17
CA LEU A 31 24.41 -6.87 -15.71
C LEU A 31 23.05 -7.00 -16.41
N GLU A 32 22.89 -7.90 -17.38
CA GLU A 32 21.62 -8.13 -18.08
C GLU A 32 20.73 -9.20 -17.42
N SER A 33 21.07 -9.60 -16.19
CA SER A 33 20.10 -10.18 -15.25
C SER A 33 19.86 -9.20 -14.10
N ARG A 34 19.35 -8.01 -14.43
CA ARG A 34 18.61 -7.18 -13.45
C ARG A 34 17.44 -8.05 -13.00
N ALA A 35 17.63 -8.82 -11.92
CA ALA A 35 16.59 -9.66 -11.36
C ALA A 35 15.38 -8.76 -11.11
N GLU A 36 14.30 -9.03 -11.83
CA GLU A 36 13.03 -8.36 -11.61
C GLU A 36 12.62 -8.63 -10.16
N ILE A 37 12.40 -7.57 -9.37
CA ILE A 37 12.01 -7.72 -7.97
C ILE A 37 10.70 -8.50 -7.95
N SER A 38 10.67 -9.59 -7.19
CA SER A 38 9.48 -10.42 -7.05
C SER A 38 8.33 -9.61 -6.42
N PRO A 39 7.06 -9.94 -6.70
CA PRO A 39 5.92 -9.28 -6.07
C PRO A 39 6.01 -9.28 -4.53
N GLU A 40 6.49 -10.37 -3.94
CA GLU A 40 6.67 -10.51 -2.49
C GLU A 40 7.71 -9.53 -1.95
N GLU A 41 8.85 -9.40 -2.62
CA GLU A 41 9.88 -8.42 -2.26
C GLU A 41 9.35 -6.98 -2.41
N ARG A 42 8.57 -6.69 -3.45
CA ARG A 42 7.95 -5.36 -3.63
C ARG A 42 7.00 -5.02 -2.48
N ALA A 43 6.15 -5.96 -2.07
CA ALA A 43 5.24 -5.76 -0.94
C ALA A 43 6.00 -5.46 0.37
N VAL A 44 7.10 -6.18 0.63
CA VAL A 44 7.98 -5.94 1.79
C VAL A 44 8.55 -4.52 1.79
N LEU A 45 8.98 -4.04 0.62
CA LEU A 45 9.57 -2.71 0.48
C LEU A 45 8.56 -1.59 0.69
N LEU A 46 7.36 -1.73 0.11
CA LEU A 46 6.28 -0.76 0.26
C LEU A 46 5.81 -0.65 1.72
N VAL A 47 5.63 -1.79 2.41
CA VAL A 47 5.36 -1.78 3.85
C VAL A 47 6.51 -1.15 4.63
N GLY A 48 7.76 -1.42 4.22
CA GLY A 48 8.94 -0.80 4.82
C GLY A 48 8.96 0.73 4.71
N ILE A 49 8.44 1.30 3.62
CA ILE A 49 8.32 2.77 3.46
C ILE A 49 7.28 3.35 4.43
N LEU A 50 6.13 2.67 4.61
CA LEU A 50 5.12 3.11 5.57
C LEU A 50 5.65 3.11 7.01
N ASP A 51 6.41 2.08 7.38
CA ASP A 51 7.00 1.92 8.72
C ASP A 51 8.22 2.86 8.95
N ASP A 52 8.79 3.48 7.92
CA ASP A 52 9.96 4.37 8.06
C ASP A 52 9.53 5.79 8.50
N PRO A 53 9.89 6.25 9.71
CA PRO A 53 9.58 7.61 10.14
C PRO A 53 10.34 8.70 9.36
N ALA A 54 11.41 8.34 8.64
CA ALA A 54 12.20 9.26 7.83
C ALA A 54 11.77 9.30 6.35
N ALA A 55 10.87 8.42 5.91
CA ALA A 55 10.31 8.47 4.56
C ALA A 55 9.48 9.74 4.39
N ARG A 56 9.53 10.32 3.18
CA ARG A 56 8.79 11.53 2.84
C ARG A 56 7.30 11.22 2.75
N GLU A 57 6.47 12.24 2.92
CA GLU A 57 5.01 12.12 2.85
C GLU A 57 4.55 11.57 1.50
N ASP A 58 5.07 12.11 0.39
CA ASP A 58 4.76 11.63 -0.97
C ASP A 58 5.14 10.16 -1.16
N GLU A 59 6.28 9.74 -0.65
CA GLU A 59 6.73 8.34 -0.72
C GLU A 59 5.82 7.39 0.04
N LYS A 60 5.25 7.83 1.18
CA LYS A 60 4.30 7.05 1.97
C LYS A 60 2.93 6.97 1.31
N ASP A 61 2.46 8.09 0.78
CA ASP A 61 1.18 8.17 0.09
C ASP A 61 1.18 7.25 -1.12
N ASP A 62 2.26 7.33 -1.90
CA ASP A 62 2.51 6.42 -3.01
C ASP A 62 2.53 4.97 -2.53
N ALA A 63 3.34 4.64 -1.51
CA ALA A 63 3.42 3.29 -0.98
C ALA A 63 2.06 2.74 -0.53
N ALA A 64 1.23 3.55 0.12
CA ALA A 64 -0.13 3.19 0.51
C ALA A 64 -0.96 2.78 -0.72
N MET A 65 -1.00 3.61 -1.76
CA MET A 65 -1.75 3.35 -2.98
C MET A 65 -1.32 2.06 -3.68
N TYR A 66 -0.01 1.85 -3.86
CA TYR A 66 0.52 0.64 -4.53
C TYR A 66 0.25 -0.64 -3.77
N LEU A 67 0.09 -0.57 -2.45
CA LEU A 67 -0.19 -1.76 -1.64
C LEU A 67 -1.55 -2.38 -1.96
N GLU A 68 -2.49 -1.65 -2.59
CA GLU A 68 -3.78 -2.22 -3.01
C GLU A 68 -3.60 -3.46 -3.89
N ASP A 69 -2.58 -3.53 -4.74
CA ASP A 69 -2.37 -4.66 -5.67
C ASP A 69 -1.83 -5.94 -4.99
N PHE A 70 -1.40 -5.83 -3.74
CA PHE A 70 -0.85 -6.93 -2.97
C PHE A 70 -1.85 -7.45 -1.95
N SER A 71 -1.64 -8.65 -1.42
CA SER A 71 -2.52 -9.21 -0.38
C SER A 71 -1.72 -10.06 0.59
N GLY A 72 -2.34 -10.37 1.73
CA GLY A 72 -1.78 -11.25 2.75
C GLY A 72 -1.34 -10.51 4.01
N PRO A 73 -0.97 -11.28 5.06
CA PRO A 73 -0.90 -10.75 6.42
C PRO A 73 0.07 -9.59 6.61
N LEU A 74 1.18 -9.57 5.88
CA LEU A 74 2.18 -8.50 5.97
C LEU A 74 1.60 -7.16 5.51
N VAL A 75 0.94 -7.15 4.36
CA VAL A 75 0.38 -5.95 3.74
C VAL A 75 -0.78 -5.42 4.58
N GLU A 76 -1.74 -6.27 4.90
CA GLU A 76 -2.90 -5.87 5.71
C GLU A 76 -2.46 -5.36 7.09
N SER A 77 -1.53 -6.06 7.76
CA SER A 77 -1.02 -5.60 9.05
C SER A 77 -0.25 -4.28 8.93
N GLY A 78 0.46 -4.03 7.83
CA GLY A 78 1.14 -2.76 7.57
C GLY A 78 0.15 -1.61 7.46
N LEU A 79 -0.84 -1.74 6.58
CA LEU A 79 -1.89 -0.74 6.38
C LEU A 79 -2.66 -0.47 7.68
N ILE A 80 -3.08 -1.52 8.38
CA ILE A 80 -3.80 -1.40 9.66
C ILE A 80 -2.99 -0.66 10.72
N ARG A 81 -1.68 -0.94 10.83
CA ARG A 81 -0.80 -0.23 11.76
C ARG A 81 -0.71 1.25 11.43
N THR A 82 -0.53 1.60 10.16
CA THR A 82 -0.45 2.99 9.72
C THR A 82 -1.76 3.73 9.98
N ILE A 83 -2.91 3.15 9.62
CA ILE A 83 -4.23 3.77 9.88
C ILE A 83 -4.40 4.09 11.37
N ARG A 84 -4.00 3.18 12.26
CA ARG A 84 -4.06 3.39 13.72
C ARG A 84 -3.08 4.47 14.19
N ALA A 85 -1.85 4.48 13.68
CA ALA A 85 -0.83 5.46 14.04
C ALA A 85 -1.23 6.88 13.65
N GLU A 86 -1.96 7.00 12.55
CA GLU A 86 -2.48 8.25 11.99
C GLU A 86 -3.87 8.65 12.54
N ASP A 87 -4.32 7.99 13.60
CA ASP A 87 -5.63 8.18 14.26
C ASP A 87 -6.81 8.29 13.27
N PHE A 88 -6.82 7.46 12.23
CA PHE A 88 -7.92 7.27 11.28
C PHE A 88 -8.34 8.51 10.48
N THR A 89 -7.63 9.63 10.59
CA THR A 89 -8.12 10.94 10.09
C THR A 89 -7.18 11.62 9.12
N SER A 90 -5.89 11.27 9.09
CA SER A 90 -4.95 11.88 8.15
C SER A 90 -5.20 11.44 6.71
N VAL A 91 -4.55 12.12 5.75
CA VAL A 91 -4.60 11.75 4.32
C VAL A 91 -3.97 10.37 4.11
N LEU A 92 -2.81 10.13 4.72
CA LEU A 92 -2.15 8.83 4.67
C LEU A 92 -3.03 7.70 5.25
N ALA A 93 -3.77 7.97 6.33
CA ALA A 93 -4.74 7.02 6.88
C ALA A 93 -5.85 6.68 5.87
N GLN A 94 -6.38 7.68 5.17
CA GLN A 94 -7.42 7.51 4.15
C GLN A 94 -6.91 6.66 2.98
N GLN A 95 -5.71 6.95 2.46
CA GLN A 95 -5.13 6.16 1.37
C GLN A 95 -4.84 4.72 1.79
N CYS A 96 -4.30 4.50 3.00
CA CYS A 96 -4.12 3.15 3.51
C CYS A 96 -5.45 2.41 3.66
N ALA A 97 -6.51 3.12 4.07
CA ALA A 97 -7.85 2.58 4.26
C ALA A 97 -8.53 2.25 2.92
N GLU A 98 -8.37 3.10 1.89
CA GLU A 98 -8.83 2.85 0.53
C GLU A 98 -8.21 1.57 -0.02
N SER A 99 -6.88 1.44 0.06
CA SER A 99 -6.17 0.25 -0.40
C SER A 99 -6.56 -1.01 0.38
N LEU A 100 -6.73 -0.92 1.71
CA LEU A 100 -7.21 -2.04 2.51
C LEU A 100 -8.62 -2.46 2.09
N GLY A 101 -9.53 -1.51 1.85
CA GLY A 101 -10.87 -1.76 1.32
C GLY A 101 -10.82 -2.46 -0.04
N GLY A 102 -9.90 -2.05 -0.92
CA GLY A 102 -9.67 -2.68 -2.22
C GLY A 102 -9.18 -4.13 -2.11
N ILE A 103 -8.23 -4.39 -1.21
CA ILE A 103 -7.73 -5.74 -0.91
C ILE A 103 -8.85 -6.64 -0.40
N TRP A 104 -9.63 -6.17 0.58
CA TRP A 104 -10.75 -6.92 1.15
C TRP A 104 -11.83 -7.22 0.11
N ALA A 105 -12.18 -6.23 -0.73
CA ALA A 105 -13.12 -6.43 -1.82
C ALA A 105 -12.65 -7.51 -2.80
N ARG A 106 -11.36 -7.49 -3.17
CA ARG A 106 -10.78 -8.45 -4.13
C ARG A 106 -10.64 -9.86 -3.54
N THR A 107 -10.32 -9.97 -2.26
CA THR A 107 -10.07 -11.25 -1.59
C THR A 107 -11.34 -11.87 -0.98
N GLY A 108 -12.41 -11.10 -0.80
CA GLY A 108 -13.65 -11.57 -0.19
C GLY A 108 -13.54 -11.77 1.33
N HIS A 109 -12.54 -11.18 1.97
CA HIS A 109 -12.26 -11.32 3.39
C HIS A 109 -12.11 -9.95 4.05
N VAL A 110 -12.57 -9.83 5.30
CA VAL A 110 -12.38 -8.65 6.16
C VAL A 110 -11.88 -9.11 7.53
N ASP A 111 -11.07 -8.29 8.19
CA ASP A 111 -10.81 -8.43 9.63
C ASP A 111 -11.97 -7.77 10.41
N PRO A 112 -12.87 -8.54 11.05
CA PRO A 112 -14.02 -7.97 11.73
C PRO A 112 -13.66 -7.14 12.97
N ALA A 113 -12.53 -7.46 13.61
CA ALA A 113 -12.08 -6.73 14.80
C ALA A 113 -11.60 -5.34 14.39
N PHE A 114 -10.77 -5.24 13.35
CA PHE A 114 -10.35 -3.95 12.83
C PHE A 114 -11.49 -3.17 12.18
N MET A 115 -12.38 -3.84 11.44
CA MET A 115 -13.58 -3.21 10.85
C MET A 115 -14.44 -2.47 11.89
N ALA A 116 -14.52 -2.99 13.12
CA ALA A 116 -15.24 -2.36 14.22
C ALA A 116 -14.51 -1.15 14.84
N GLU A 117 -13.20 -1.02 14.63
CA GLU A 117 -12.40 0.12 15.10
C GLU A 117 -12.46 1.33 14.15
N LEU A 118 -12.76 1.07 12.86
CA LEU A 118 -12.81 2.10 11.82
C LEU A 118 -13.76 3.23 12.21
N ARG A 119 -13.25 4.45 12.08
CA ARG A 119 -13.96 5.70 12.39
C ARG A 119 -13.47 6.83 11.49
N GLY A 120 -14.27 7.89 11.41
CA GLY A 120 -13.91 9.09 10.65
C GLY A 120 -13.63 8.80 9.16
N PRO A 121 -12.76 9.61 8.52
CA PRO A 121 -12.48 9.50 7.10
C PRO A 121 -11.99 8.12 6.65
N ALA A 122 -11.13 7.44 7.42
CA ALA A 122 -10.67 6.09 7.06
C ALA A 122 -11.82 5.07 6.98
N LYS A 123 -12.88 5.23 7.80
CA LYS A 123 -14.07 4.40 7.69
C LYS A 123 -14.81 4.67 6.39
N ASP A 124 -14.96 5.95 6.04
CA ASP A 124 -15.70 6.37 4.85
C ASP A 124 -15.04 5.79 3.59
N GLU A 125 -13.71 5.76 3.52
CA GLU A 125 -12.98 5.13 2.41
C GLU A 125 -13.22 3.62 2.32
N VAL A 126 -12.99 2.87 3.41
CA VAL A 126 -13.23 1.41 3.42
C VAL A 126 -14.68 1.10 3.04
N PHE A 127 -15.64 1.82 3.64
CA PHE A 127 -17.06 1.57 3.41
C PHE A 127 -17.49 1.98 2.00
N GLY A 128 -16.93 3.06 1.46
CA GLY A 128 -17.16 3.50 0.09
C GLY A 128 -16.68 2.46 -0.92
N ILE A 129 -15.44 1.99 -0.77
CA ILE A 129 -14.86 0.96 -1.65
C ILE A 129 -15.65 -0.35 -1.55
N LEU A 130 -15.90 -0.86 -0.33
CA LEU A 130 -16.66 -2.09 -0.15
C LEU A 130 -18.10 -1.96 -0.64
N GLY A 131 -18.76 -0.82 -0.41
CA GLY A 131 -20.14 -0.60 -0.85
C GLY A 131 -20.30 -0.67 -2.36
N ILE A 132 -19.27 -0.27 -3.11
CA ILE A 132 -19.26 -0.36 -4.58
C ILE A 132 -18.82 -1.74 -5.05
N ARG A 133 -17.72 -2.27 -4.50
CA ARG A 133 -17.01 -3.43 -5.06
C ARG A 133 -17.39 -4.77 -4.42
N ALA A 134 -17.79 -4.78 -3.15
CA ALA A 134 -18.12 -5.98 -2.40
C ALA A 134 -19.13 -5.71 -1.26
N PRO A 135 -20.35 -5.23 -1.55
CA PRO A 135 -21.29 -4.74 -0.53
C PRO A 135 -21.73 -5.81 0.48
N HIS A 136 -21.61 -7.09 0.12
CA HIS A 136 -21.90 -8.21 0.99
C HIS A 136 -20.91 -8.37 2.16
N LEU A 137 -19.75 -7.70 2.12
CA LEU A 137 -18.76 -7.68 3.20
C LEU A 137 -19.05 -6.61 4.26
N LEU A 138 -19.97 -5.69 3.99
CA LEU A 138 -20.33 -4.65 4.95
C LEU A 138 -21.22 -5.20 6.08
N PRO A 139 -21.10 -4.64 7.30
CA PRO A 139 -22.00 -4.99 8.38
C PRO A 139 -23.45 -4.57 8.05
N PRO A 140 -24.47 -5.26 8.59
CA PRO A 140 -25.86 -4.87 8.43
C PRO A 140 -26.11 -3.43 8.89
N GLY A 141 -26.81 -2.63 8.08
CA GLY A 141 -27.11 -1.23 8.40
C GLY A 141 -25.95 -0.25 8.21
N ALA A 142 -24.94 -0.61 7.40
CA ALA A 142 -23.82 0.25 7.03
C ALA A 142 -24.19 1.47 6.14
N PHE A 143 -25.47 1.61 5.75
CA PHE A 143 -26.00 2.66 4.87
C PHE A 143 -27.23 3.32 5.49
#